data_AF-A0A822H2Y8-F1
#
_entry.id   AF-A0A822H2Y8-F1
#
_cell.length_a   1.000
_cell.length_b   1.000
_cell.length_c   1.000
_cell.angle_alpha   90.00
_cell.angle_beta   90.00
_cell.angle_gamma   90.00
#
_symmetry.space_group_name_H-M   'P 1'
#
loop_
_entity.id
_entity.type
_entity.pdbx_description
1 polymer ?
#
loop_
_entity_poly.entity_id
_entity_poly.type
_entity_poly.pdbx_seq_one_letter_code
_entity_poly.pdbx_strand_id
1 'polypeptide(L)'
;MNVDEQIAYCQCLSLCPQPRTSTEKAAFENGWIAADGFVSDANHRCCLFMNQTRFTLNPLTFIKQLIENRNDFQAPISSHVGSIILNS
;
A
#
# COMPACT_ATOMS: atom_id res chain seq x y z
N MET A 1 13.45 5.11 8.96
CA MET A 1 13.12 3.96 8.09
C MET A 1 13.82 4.21 6.76
N ASN A 2 14.54 3.23 6.22
CA ASN A 2 15.25 3.40 4.94
C ASN A 2 14.22 3.47 3.78
N VAL A 3 14.49 4.23 2.73
CA VAL A 3 13.63 4.33 1.54
C VAL A 3 13.47 2.96 0.88
N ASP A 4 14.56 2.19 0.77
CA ASP A 4 14.52 0.84 0.22
C ASP A 4 13.61 -0.09 1.03
N GLU A 5 13.63 0.08 2.35
CA GLU A 5 12.80 -0.67 3.28
C GLU A 5 11.32 -0.32 3.10
N GLN A 6 10.98 0.96 2.94
CA GLN A 6 9.60 1.39 2.65
C GLN A 6 9.10 0.85 1.32
N ILE A 7 9.93 0.88 0.27
CA ILE A 7 9.59 0.33 -1.05
C ILE A 7 9.35 -1.18 -0.93
N ALA A 8 10.21 -1.90 -0.21
CA ALA A 8 10.05 -3.34 0.01
C ALA A 8 8.74 -3.68 0.75
N TYR A 9 8.37 -2.91 1.79
CA TYR A 9 7.10 -3.11 2.48
C TYR A 9 5.89 -2.85 1.57
N CYS A 10 5.92 -1.76 0.80
CA CYS A 10 4.86 -1.43 -0.15
C CYS A 10 4.69 -2.55 -1.19
N GLN A 11 5.79 -3.01 -1.81
CA GLN A 11 5.76 -4.10 -2.78
C GLN A 11 5.25 -5.41 -2.16
N CYS A 12 5.68 -5.74 -0.94
CA CYS A 12 5.18 -6.91 -0.22
C CYS A 12 3.65 -6.87 -0.03
N LEU A 13 3.10 -5.69 0.26
CA LEU A 13 1.68 -5.46 0.54
C LEU A 13 0.83 -5.16 -0.71
N SER A 14 1.40 -5.19 -1.92
CA SER A 14 0.71 -4.76 -3.16
C SER A 14 0.30 -3.29 -3.16
N LEU A 15 1.08 -2.45 -2.49
CA LEU A 15 0.91 -1.01 -2.44
C LEU A 15 1.92 -0.32 -3.36
N CYS A 16 1.45 0.71 -4.05
CA CYS A 16 2.29 1.63 -4.79
C CYS A 16 2.90 2.65 -3.80
N PRO A 17 4.23 2.74 -3.65
CA PRO A 17 4.85 3.71 -2.76
C PRO A 17 4.61 5.15 -3.22
N GLN A 18 4.72 6.10 -2.28
CA GLN A 18 4.83 7.52 -2.60
C GLN A 18 6.28 8.01 -2.42
N PRO A 19 6.74 9.00 -3.22
CA PRO A 19 6.03 9.66 -4.31
C PRO A 19 5.88 8.74 -5.54
N ARG A 20 4.75 8.87 -6.25
CA ARG A 20 4.46 8.11 -7.46
C ARG A 20 5.36 8.56 -8.62
N THR A 21 5.85 7.61 -9.39
CA THR A 21 6.44 7.83 -10.72
C THR A 21 5.39 8.33 -11.71
N SER A 22 5.83 8.87 -12.86
CA SER A 22 4.91 9.33 -13.91
C SER A 22 3.95 8.23 -14.39
N THR A 23 4.43 6.99 -14.47
CA THR A 23 3.63 5.82 -14.87
C THR A 23 2.58 5.48 -13.81
N GLU A 24 2.97 5.46 -12.54
CA GLU A 24 2.05 5.18 -11.42
C GLU A 24 1.02 6.30 -11.25
N LYS A 25 1.39 7.55 -11.56
CA LYS A 25 0.45 8.67 -11.54
C LYS A 25 -0.63 8.50 -12.61
N ALA A 26 -0.25 8.13 -13.84
CA ALA A 26 -1.20 7.83 -14.90
C ALA A 26 -2.09 6.63 -14.54
N ALA A 27 -1.52 5.58 -13.93
CA ALA A 27 -2.29 4.43 -13.46
C ALA A 27 -3.27 4.79 -12.34
N PHE A 28 -2.89 5.69 -11.43
CA PHE A 28 -3.78 6.25 -10.41
C PHE A 28 -4.93 7.05 -11.04
N GLU A 29 -4.64 7.92 -12.01
CA GLU A 29 -5.64 8.71 -12.74
C GLU A 29 -6.61 7.81 -13.55
N ASN A 30 -6.15 6.66 -14.03
CA ASN A 30 -6.96 5.64 -14.70
C ASN A 30 -7.70 4.69 -13.73
N GLY A 31 -7.58 4.89 -12.42
CA GLY A 31 -8.27 4.08 -11.41
C GLY A 31 -7.68 2.68 -11.20
N TRP A 32 -6.45 2.42 -11.66
CA TRP A 32 -5.77 1.13 -11.44
C TRP A 32 -5.19 1.02 -10.02
N ILE A 33 -4.88 2.17 -9.42
CA ILE A 33 -4.31 2.28 -8.07
C ILE A 33 -5.36 2.98 -7.20
N ALA A 34 -5.73 2.37 -6.08
CA ALA A 34 -6.64 2.97 -5.10
C ALA A 34 -6.00 4.17 -4.37
N ALA A 35 -6.83 4.94 -3.65
CA ALA A 35 -6.40 6.12 -2.88
C ALA A 35 -5.28 5.79 -1.87
N ASP A 36 -5.36 4.62 -1.25
CA ASP A 36 -4.38 4.08 -0.30
C ASP A 36 -3.17 3.40 -0.97
N GLY A 37 -3.12 3.42 -2.31
CA GLY A 37 -2.03 2.83 -3.08
C GLY A 37 -2.23 1.37 -3.47
N PHE A 38 -3.32 0.72 -3.07
CA PHE A 38 -3.53 -0.70 -3.37
C PHE A 38 -3.89 -0.96 -4.83
N VAL A 39 -3.33 -2.02 -5.42
CA VAL A 39 -3.63 -2.50 -6.77
C VAL A 39 -4.26 -3.89 -6.70
N SER A 40 -5.58 -3.96 -6.88
CA SER A 40 -6.36 -5.20 -6.74
C SER A 40 -6.18 -6.15 -7.93
N ASP A 41 -6.22 -5.60 -9.15
CA ASP A 41 -6.17 -6.37 -10.39
C ASP A 41 -4.74 -6.90 -10.66
N ALA A 42 -4.63 -8.19 -10.98
CA ALA A 42 -3.35 -8.83 -11.27
C ALA A 42 -2.71 -8.33 -12.57
N ASN A 43 -3.50 -8.00 -13.60
CA ASN A 43 -2.99 -7.47 -14.86
C ASN A 43 -2.42 -6.06 -14.65
N HIS A 44 -3.12 -5.21 -13.87
CA HIS A 44 -2.60 -3.89 -13.52
C HIS A 44 -1.29 -3.98 -12.72
N ARG A 45 -1.18 -4.95 -11.80
CA ARG A 45 0.07 -5.22 -11.07
C ARG A 45 1.21 -5.60 -12.01
N CYS A 46 0.97 -6.47 -12.99
CA CYS A 46 1.97 -6.82 -14.00
C CYS A 46 2.42 -5.61 -14.81
N CYS A 47 1.49 -4.74 -15.24
CA CYS A 47 1.80 -3.51 -15.96
C CYS A 47 2.61 -2.51 -15.13
N LEU A 48 2.48 -2.55 -13.80
CA LEU A 48 3.20 -1.73 -12.84
C LEU A 48 4.46 -2.40 -12.28
N PHE A 49 4.87 -3.56 -12.83
CA PHE A 49 6.01 -4.35 -12.36
C PHE A 49 5.91 -4.79 -10.87
N MET A 50 4.68 -4.87 -10.34
CA MET A 50 4.37 -5.33 -8.99
C MET A 50 4.18 -6.85 -8.97
N ASN A 51 5.22 -7.59 -9.36
CA ASN A 51 5.10 -9.03 -9.60
C ASN A 51 5.32 -9.87 -8.31
N GLN A 52 5.77 -9.23 -7.23
CA GLN A 52 6.19 -9.91 -6.00
C GLN A 52 5.10 -9.95 -4.92
N THR A 53 3.92 -9.38 -5.18
CA THR A 53 2.85 -9.25 -4.20
C THR A 53 2.08 -10.57 -4.05
N ARG A 54 1.75 -10.98 -2.82
CA ARG A 54 0.99 -12.22 -2.56
C ARG A 54 -0.46 -12.00 -2.14
N PHE A 55 -0.85 -10.75 -1.92
CA PHE A 55 -2.18 -10.44 -1.40
C PHE A 55 -3.18 -10.26 -2.54
N THR A 56 -4.27 -11.03 -2.52
CA THR A 56 -5.38 -10.89 -3.47
C THR A 56 -6.40 -9.84 -3.01
N LEU A 57 -6.40 -9.53 -1.70
CA LEU A 57 -7.24 -8.53 -1.06
C LEU A 57 -6.36 -7.48 -0.39
N ASN A 58 -6.92 -6.28 -0.18
CA ASN A 58 -6.19 -5.18 0.43
C ASN A 58 -5.81 -5.52 1.89
N PRO A 59 -4.52 -5.74 2.19
CA PRO A 59 -4.10 -6.12 3.54
C PRO A 59 -4.30 -4.98 4.54
N LEU A 60 -4.39 -3.73 4.09
CA LEU A 60 -4.57 -2.57 4.96
C LEU A 60 -5.89 -2.62 5.71
N THR A 61 -6.97 -3.12 5.08
CA THR A 61 -8.27 -3.26 5.73
C THR A 61 -8.18 -4.22 6.93
N PHE A 62 -7.50 -5.35 6.76
CA PHE A 62 -7.29 -6.31 7.83
C PHE A 62 -6.40 -5.75 8.94
N ILE A 63 -5.32 -5.05 8.58
CA ILE A 63 -4.41 -4.45 9.56
C ILE A 63 -5.12 -3.36 10.37
N LYS A 64 -5.94 -2.51 9.74
CA LYS A 64 -6.80 -1.52 10.43
C LYS A 64 -7.68 -2.18 11.48
N GLN A 65 -8.44 -3.20 11.09
CA GLN A 65 -9.31 -3.95 12.01
C GLN A 65 -8.52 -4.60 13.14
N LEU A 66 -7.32 -5.11 12.87
CA LEU A 66 -6.48 -5.75 13.89
C LEU A 66 -5.95 -4.73 14.92
N ILE A 67 -5.61 -3.52 14.49
CA ILE A 67 -5.20 -2.41 15.37
C ILE A 67 -6.39 -1.96 16.23
N GLU A 68 -7.56 -1.74 15.62
CA GLU A 68 -8.80 -1.36 16.32
C GLU A 68 -9.18 -2.40 17.38
N ASN A 69 -9.18 -3.69 17.02
CA ASN A 69 -9.53 -4.78 17.94
C ASN A 69 -8.55 -4.92 19.11
N ARG A 70 -7.30 -4.47 18.96
CA ARG A 70 -6.30 -4.51 20.04
C ARG A 70 -6.41 -3.33 21.00
N ASN A 71 -7.27 -2.34 20.74
CA ASN A 71 -7.31 -1.05 21.46
C ASN A 71 -5.93 -0.37 21.51
N ASP A 72 -5.07 -0.67 20.55
CA ASP A 72 -3.67 -0.26 20.55
C ASP A 72 -3.49 0.91 19.58
N PHE A 73 -3.95 2.10 20.01
CA PHE A 73 -3.82 3.36 19.25
C PHE A 73 -2.35 3.82 19.09
N GLN A 74 -1.36 3.05 19.59
CA GLN A 74 0.07 3.34 19.51
C GLN A 74 0.78 2.68 18.33
N ALA A 75 0.07 2.25 17.28
CA ALA A 75 0.71 1.84 16.03
C ALA A 75 1.70 2.96 15.60
N PRO A 76 3.01 2.69 15.45
CA PRO A 76 3.98 3.76 15.29
C PRO A 76 3.68 4.57 14.02
N ILE A 77 3.30 5.83 14.23
CA ILE A 77 3.08 6.87 13.19
C ILE A 77 4.34 7.09 12.33
N SER A 78 5.47 6.47 12.69
CA SER A 78 6.77 6.59 12.03
C SER A 78 6.95 5.78 10.74
N SER A 79 5.97 4.98 10.30
CA SER A 79 6.03 4.23 9.04
C SER A 79 5.03 4.75 7.99
N HIS A 80 5.41 4.68 6.71
CA HIS A 80 4.54 5.08 5.59
C HIS A 80 3.21 4.31 5.59
N VAL A 81 3.25 3.00 5.87
CA VAL A 81 2.06 2.14 6.01
C VAL A 81 1.19 2.58 7.19
N GLY A 82 1.80 2.93 8.33
CA GLY A 82 1.05 3.47 9.48
C GLY A 82 0.34 4.78 9.14
N SER A 83 0.98 5.67 8.36
CA SER A 83 0.35 6.91 7.88
C SER A 83 -0.82 6.63 6.93
N ILE A 84 -0.71 5.65 6.02
CA ILE A 84 -1.82 5.26 5.14
C ILE A 84 -2.99 4.74 5.99
N ILE A 85 -2.72 3.89 6.97
CA ILE A 85 -3.74 3.28 7.85
C ILE A 85 -4.48 4.33 8.69
N LEU A 86 -3.79 5.31 9.25
CA LEU A 86 -4.38 6.28 10.18
C LEU A 86 -5.04 7.50 9.49
N ASN A 87 -4.67 7.81 8.24
CA ASN A 87 -5.17 8.99 7.51
C ASN A 87 -6.17 8.67 6.38
N SER A 88 -6.68 7.43 6.29
CA SER A 88 -7.67 7.01 5.29
C SER A 88 -9.00 6.59 5.87
#